data_AF-A0AB39PJM1-F1
#
_entry.id   AF-A0AB39PJM1-F1
#
_cell.length_a   1.000
_cell.length_b   1.000
_cell.length_c   1.000
_cell.angle_alpha   90.00
_cell.angle_beta   90.00
_cell.angle_gamma   90.00
#
_symmetry.space_group_name_H-M   'P 1'
#
loop_
_entity.id
_entity.type
_entity.pdbx_description
1 polymer ?
#
loop_
_entity_poly.entity_id
_entity_poly.type
_entity_poly.pdbx_seq_one_letter_code
_entity_poly.pdbx_strand_id
1 'polypeptide(L)'
;MDQEEKRIDARRLFEGLCDHDGADARAEVVAPWLDRVENAYRAGNGYRAELSAGVARLCRQVPARPDEEQRNLVWELYALSRVSDVLLLAFQPPADTAGEEPWARRLPPTAQWPALSMAHYLELFTRLGMVPFAEVEAFDPFLHEIVDVEQAESPDEPVRITEAVWPGLWLGPLLFSRAGVRVRAGAHHAERGVADRSPLYWSFLRRHRPTIDQSLGWGHNSQWRTDLRLDYRTDEGEFVNMLADTDADADADLDSVNALLTSAERRDLVRHRCLLRTPANAARLAEHPDWQADLYPFDWQIPSGGAE
;
A
#
# COMPACT_ATOMS: atom_id res chain seq x y z
N MET A 1 -2.17 6.59 -32.20
CA MET A 1 -1.18 5.99 -31.27
C MET A 1 -0.51 7.08 -30.43
N ASP A 2 -1.20 8.17 -30.10
CA ASP A 2 -0.54 9.40 -29.60
C ASP A 2 -1.42 10.18 -28.58
N GLN A 3 -2.41 9.49 -27.99
CA GLN A 3 -3.25 10.01 -26.90
C GLN A 3 -3.34 9.07 -25.69
N GLU A 4 -3.15 7.76 -25.88
CA GLU A 4 -3.06 6.80 -24.76
C GLU A 4 -1.74 6.93 -23.98
N GLU A 5 -0.65 7.34 -24.63
CA GLU A 5 0.65 7.58 -23.99
C GLU A 5 0.68 8.77 -23.03
N LYS A 6 -0.43 9.53 -22.94
CA LYS A 6 -0.56 10.74 -22.12
C LYS A 6 -1.08 10.53 -20.69
N ARG A 7 -1.57 9.34 -20.30
CA ARG A 7 -2.40 9.24 -19.07
C ARG A 7 -1.80 8.49 -17.89
N ILE A 8 -0.65 7.83 -18.00
CA ILE A 8 0.04 7.22 -16.85
C ILE A 8 1.53 7.63 -16.87
N ASP A 9 1.86 8.86 -16.45
CA ASP A 9 3.24 9.36 -16.50
C ASP A 9 4.10 8.76 -15.37
N ALA A 10 3.48 8.38 -14.24
CA ALA A 10 4.18 7.74 -13.14
C ALA A 10 4.75 6.35 -13.51
N ARG A 11 4.17 5.67 -14.50
CA ARG A 11 4.76 4.44 -15.07
C ARG A 11 6.16 4.70 -15.63
N ARG A 12 6.37 5.82 -16.31
CA ARG A 12 7.69 6.19 -16.88
C ARG A 12 8.71 6.47 -15.80
N LEU A 13 8.27 7.04 -14.67
CA LEU A 13 9.14 7.20 -13.49
C LEU A 13 9.55 5.84 -12.93
N PHE A 14 8.60 4.92 -12.76
CA PHE A 14 8.90 3.56 -12.31
C PHE A 14 9.87 2.86 -13.25
N GLU A 15 9.59 2.82 -14.56
CA GLU A 15 10.47 2.20 -15.56
C GLU A 15 11.87 2.85 -15.54
N GLY A 16 11.94 4.18 -15.45
CA GLY A 16 13.22 4.88 -15.32
C GLY A 16 14.01 4.54 -14.05
N LEU A 17 13.33 4.28 -12.93
CA LEU A 17 13.97 3.81 -11.69
C LEU A 17 14.41 2.34 -11.78
N CYS A 18 13.67 1.50 -12.51
CA CYS A 18 14.04 0.10 -12.78
C CYS A 18 15.32 0.00 -13.62
N ASP A 19 15.40 0.83 -14.66
CA ASP A 19 16.45 0.74 -15.68
C ASP A 19 17.72 1.52 -15.29
N HIS A 20 17.70 2.21 -14.14
CA HIS A 20 18.82 3.05 -13.70
C HIS A 20 19.83 2.26 -12.86
N ASP A 21 20.99 1.97 -13.45
CA ASP A 21 22.13 1.34 -12.78
C ASP A 21 23.08 2.34 -12.08
N GLY A 22 22.78 3.64 -12.15
CA GLY A 22 23.64 4.71 -11.64
C GLY A 22 23.51 4.97 -10.13
N ALA A 23 24.42 5.80 -9.60
CA ALA A 23 24.43 6.15 -8.19
C ALA A 23 23.50 7.33 -7.83
N ASP A 24 23.00 8.09 -8.82
CA ASP A 24 22.23 9.33 -8.61
C ASP A 24 20.93 9.37 -9.43
N ALA A 25 20.01 8.46 -9.13
CA ALA A 25 18.69 8.48 -9.75
C ALA A 25 17.90 9.76 -9.44
N ARG A 26 18.26 10.50 -8.40
CA ARG A 26 17.60 11.79 -8.11
C ARG A 26 17.84 12.74 -9.28
N ALA A 27 19.10 12.97 -9.62
CA ALA A 27 19.46 13.92 -10.68
C ALA A 27 19.12 13.40 -12.08
N GLU A 28 19.25 12.09 -12.31
CA GLU A 28 19.14 11.51 -13.65
C GLU A 28 17.73 11.04 -14.03
N VAL A 29 16.89 10.68 -13.06
CA VAL A 29 15.55 10.11 -13.30
C VAL A 29 14.46 11.00 -12.69
N VAL A 30 14.53 11.23 -11.38
CA VAL A 30 13.44 11.87 -10.61
C VAL A 30 13.30 13.34 -10.96
N ALA A 31 14.39 14.12 -10.93
CA ALA A 31 14.34 15.56 -11.20
C ALA A 31 13.89 15.87 -12.64
N PRO A 32 14.40 15.21 -13.70
CA PRO A 32 13.90 15.41 -15.06
C PRO A 32 12.43 15.02 -15.23
N TRP A 33 11.98 13.95 -14.55
CA TRP A 33 10.57 13.57 -14.56
C TRP A 33 9.69 14.63 -13.89
N LEU A 34 10.09 15.13 -12.71
CA LEU A 34 9.39 16.20 -11.99
C LEU A 34 9.30 17.48 -12.82
N ASP A 35 10.42 17.91 -13.40
CA ASP A 35 10.45 19.10 -14.25
C ASP A 35 9.56 18.94 -15.47
N ARG A 36 9.49 17.74 -16.06
CA ARG A 36 8.55 17.46 -17.16
C ARG A 36 7.10 17.57 -16.69
N VAL A 37 6.69 16.89 -15.61
CA VAL A 37 5.28 16.88 -15.18
C VAL A 37 4.83 18.24 -14.63
N GLU A 38 5.75 19.06 -14.12
CA GLU A 38 5.45 20.44 -13.73
C GLU A 38 5.34 21.38 -14.93
N ASN A 39 6.17 21.19 -15.97
CA ASN A 39 6.20 22.09 -17.13
C ASN A 39 5.23 21.70 -18.25
N ALA A 40 4.92 20.41 -18.42
CA ALA A 40 4.05 19.89 -19.49
C ALA A 40 2.62 20.45 -19.41
N TYR A 41 2.19 20.89 -18.23
CA TYR A 41 0.79 21.28 -17.95
C TYR A 41 0.58 22.79 -17.79
N ARG A 42 1.53 23.64 -18.21
CA ARG A 42 1.40 25.12 -18.20
C ARG A 42 0.21 25.67 -19.01
N ALA A 43 -0.55 24.81 -19.71
CA ALA A 43 -1.69 25.17 -20.54
C ALA A 43 -3.07 24.89 -19.92
N GLY A 44 -3.22 24.42 -18.67
CA GLY A 44 -4.57 24.21 -18.14
C GLY A 44 -4.73 23.97 -16.65
N ASN A 45 -4.04 22.99 -16.06
CA ASN A 45 -4.02 22.71 -14.63
C ASN A 45 -2.85 21.73 -14.41
N GLY A 46 -1.83 22.11 -13.63
CA GLY A 46 -0.62 21.28 -13.43
C GLY A 46 -0.93 19.83 -13.02
N TYR A 47 -0.03 18.89 -13.27
CA TYR A 47 -0.18 17.47 -12.87
C TYR A 47 -0.63 17.30 -11.39
N ARG A 48 -0.02 18.05 -10.47
CA ARG A 48 -0.45 18.15 -9.06
C ARG A 48 -1.92 18.56 -8.88
N ALA A 49 -2.37 19.54 -9.65
CA ALA A 49 -3.75 20.04 -9.59
C ALA A 49 -4.74 18.99 -10.13
N GLU A 50 -4.37 18.26 -11.19
CA GLU A 50 -5.16 17.14 -11.72
C GLU A 50 -5.30 16.01 -10.69
N LEU A 51 -4.20 15.60 -10.05
CA LEU A 51 -4.24 14.61 -8.96
C LEU A 51 -5.16 15.07 -7.82
N SER A 52 -4.96 16.30 -7.34
CA SER A 52 -5.72 16.84 -6.20
C SER A 52 -7.22 16.97 -6.51
N ALA A 53 -7.56 17.53 -7.68
CA ALA A 53 -8.94 17.70 -8.10
C ALA A 53 -9.62 16.35 -8.38
N GLY A 54 -8.88 15.42 -8.98
CA GLY A 54 -9.32 14.08 -9.27
C GLY A 54 -9.65 13.28 -8.02
N VAL A 55 -8.75 13.28 -7.03
CA VAL A 55 -8.98 12.62 -5.72
C VAL A 55 -10.17 13.24 -5.00
N ALA A 56 -10.28 14.57 -4.99
CA ALA A 56 -11.43 15.25 -4.40
C ALA A 56 -12.75 14.87 -5.10
N ARG A 57 -12.73 14.61 -6.42
CA ARG A 57 -13.89 14.12 -7.18
C ARG A 57 -14.24 12.68 -6.81
N LEU A 58 -13.26 11.79 -6.75
CA LEU A 58 -13.45 10.39 -6.34
C LEU A 58 -14.01 10.30 -4.92
N CYS A 59 -13.49 11.08 -3.98
CA CYS A 59 -13.96 11.07 -2.59
C CYS A 59 -15.42 11.53 -2.45
N ARG A 60 -15.85 12.57 -3.19
CA ARG A 60 -17.24 13.08 -3.10
C ARG A 60 -18.28 12.16 -3.74
N GLN A 61 -17.86 11.37 -4.71
CA GLN A 61 -18.73 10.51 -5.50
C GLN A 61 -18.00 9.21 -5.69
N VAL A 62 -17.88 8.39 -4.64
CA VAL A 62 -17.35 7.04 -4.79
C VAL A 62 -18.34 6.31 -5.69
N PRO A 63 -17.98 6.08 -6.97
CA PRO A 63 -18.92 5.51 -7.89
C PRO A 63 -18.86 3.99 -7.72
N ALA A 64 -20.00 3.31 -7.74
CA ALA A 64 -20.01 1.85 -7.83
C ALA A 64 -19.18 1.34 -9.04
N ARG A 65 -19.02 2.18 -10.07
CA ARG A 65 -18.07 1.97 -11.18
C ARG A 65 -17.46 3.31 -11.61
N PRO A 66 -16.13 3.50 -11.48
CA PRO A 66 -15.50 4.74 -11.93
C PRO A 66 -15.63 4.92 -13.43
N ASP A 67 -15.86 6.17 -13.88
CA ASP A 67 -15.80 6.52 -15.30
C ASP A 67 -14.37 6.40 -15.84
N GLU A 68 -14.18 6.66 -17.14
CA GLU A 68 -12.85 6.52 -17.76
C GLU A 68 -11.82 7.49 -17.17
N GLU A 69 -12.20 8.72 -16.83
CA GLU A 69 -11.27 9.69 -16.23
C GLU A 69 -10.85 9.27 -14.83
N GLN A 70 -11.82 8.83 -14.03
CA GLN A 70 -11.61 8.34 -12.69
C GLN A 70 -10.75 7.07 -12.69
N ARG A 71 -10.99 6.11 -13.59
CA ARG A 71 -10.14 4.91 -13.71
C ARG A 71 -8.70 5.26 -14.06
N ASN A 72 -8.47 6.15 -15.01
CA ASN A 72 -7.10 6.52 -15.36
C ASN A 72 -6.38 7.24 -14.23
N LEU A 73 -7.08 8.04 -13.43
CA LEU A 73 -6.52 8.60 -12.21
C LEU A 73 -6.14 7.50 -11.21
N VAL A 74 -7.01 6.51 -10.98
CA VAL A 74 -6.73 5.39 -10.09
C VAL A 74 -5.50 4.60 -10.57
N TRP A 75 -5.36 4.37 -11.87
CA TRP A 75 -4.18 3.72 -12.46
C TRP A 75 -2.92 4.56 -12.33
N GLU A 76 -3.02 5.89 -12.43
CA GLU A 76 -1.88 6.78 -12.21
C GLU A 76 -1.44 6.79 -10.73
N LEU A 77 -2.40 6.81 -9.81
CA LEU A 77 -2.13 6.68 -8.38
C LEU A 77 -1.52 5.31 -8.04
N TYR A 78 -1.95 4.23 -8.70
CA TYR A 78 -1.31 2.92 -8.58
C TYR A 78 0.13 2.93 -9.11
N ALA A 79 0.38 3.57 -10.25
CA ALA A 79 1.75 3.70 -10.75
C ALA A 79 2.65 4.50 -9.79
N LEU A 80 2.13 5.56 -9.17
CA LEU A 80 2.83 6.28 -8.10
C LEU A 80 3.06 5.43 -6.84
N SER A 81 2.12 4.56 -6.47
CA SER A 81 2.31 3.68 -5.29
C SER A 81 3.44 2.68 -5.53
N ARG A 82 3.59 2.15 -6.75
CA ARG A 82 4.73 1.30 -7.13
C ARG A 82 6.06 2.06 -7.03
N VAL A 83 6.09 3.32 -7.47
CA VAL A 83 7.26 4.20 -7.29
C VAL A 83 7.56 4.36 -5.79
N SER A 84 6.55 4.60 -4.96
CA SER A 84 6.76 4.68 -3.50
C SER A 84 7.33 3.37 -2.95
N ASP A 85 6.74 2.23 -3.31
CA ASP A 85 7.15 0.92 -2.80
C ASP A 85 8.61 0.58 -3.11
N VAL A 86 9.09 0.86 -4.33
CA VAL A 86 10.50 0.62 -4.68
C VAL A 86 11.45 1.56 -3.95
N LEU A 87 11.09 2.83 -3.80
CA LEU A 87 11.92 3.81 -3.08
C LEU A 87 11.99 3.52 -1.58
N LEU A 88 10.91 2.98 -0.99
CA LEU A 88 10.87 2.60 0.43
C LEU A 88 11.78 1.43 0.77
N LEU A 89 12.25 0.64 -0.21
CA LEU A 89 13.19 -0.47 0.04
C LEU A 89 14.50 -0.04 0.70
N ALA A 90 14.90 1.23 0.52
CA ALA A 90 16.12 1.78 1.10
C ALA A 90 16.00 2.07 2.61
N PHE A 91 14.77 2.20 3.12
CA PHE A 91 14.50 2.52 4.53
C PHE A 91 14.05 1.29 5.32
N GLN A 92 13.64 0.22 4.63
CA GLN A 92 13.28 -1.03 5.28
C GLN A 92 14.50 -1.65 5.97
N PRO A 93 14.31 -2.38 7.10
CA PRO A 93 15.39 -3.02 7.82
C PRO A 93 16.32 -3.80 6.87
N PRO A 94 17.64 -3.86 7.09
CA PRO A 94 18.49 -4.75 6.31
C PRO A 94 18.00 -6.20 6.48
N ALA A 95 18.27 -7.06 5.49
CA ALA A 95 18.07 -8.50 5.70
C ALA A 95 18.94 -8.90 6.90
N ASP A 96 18.33 -9.51 7.91
CA ASP A 96 19.11 -10.01 9.04
C ASP A 96 20.22 -10.92 8.50
N THR A 97 21.44 -10.71 9.01
CA THR A 97 22.62 -11.52 8.66
C THR A 97 22.48 -13.00 9.04
N ALA A 98 21.36 -13.40 9.62
CA ALA A 98 21.02 -14.77 10.01
C ALA A 98 20.33 -15.58 8.89
N GLY A 99 20.65 -15.32 7.63
CA GLY A 99 20.25 -16.19 6.51
C GLY A 99 18.77 -16.11 6.09
N GLU A 100 18.04 -15.07 6.49
CA GLU A 100 16.71 -14.80 5.92
C GLU A 100 16.87 -14.27 4.49
N GLU A 101 16.29 -14.99 3.54
CA GLU A 101 16.31 -14.59 2.14
C GLU A 101 15.20 -13.56 1.88
N PRO A 102 15.52 -12.37 1.30
CA PRO A 102 14.52 -11.33 1.05
C PRO A 102 13.39 -11.83 0.13
N TRP A 103 12.14 -11.50 0.49
CA TRP A 103 10.96 -11.80 -0.34
C TRP A 103 11.07 -11.18 -1.74
N ALA A 104 11.62 -9.97 -1.81
CA ALA A 104 11.73 -9.18 -3.04
C ALA A 104 12.65 -9.78 -4.14
N ARG A 105 13.15 -11.00 -3.97
CA ARG A 105 13.87 -11.79 -5.00
C ARG A 105 13.08 -12.01 -6.30
N ARG A 106 11.76 -11.76 -6.32
CA ARG A 106 10.92 -11.79 -7.54
C ARG A 106 11.26 -10.69 -8.56
N LEU A 107 12.09 -9.71 -8.20
CA LEU A 107 12.59 -8.66 -9.07
C LEU A 107 14.13 -8.75 -9.17
N PRO A 108 14.77 -8.19 -10.22
CA PRO A 108 16.24 -8.15 -10.32
C PRO A 108 16.88 -7.66 -9.01
N PRO A 109 18.15 -8.03 -8.75
CA PRO A 109 18.77 -7.95 -7.43
C PRO A 109 18.40 -6.66 -6.72
N THR A 110 17.73 -6.74 -5.57
CA THR A 110 17.24 -5.57 -4.82
C THR A 110 18.34 -4.58 -4.40
N ALA A 111 19.60 -4.96 -4.60
CA ALA A 111 20.77 -4.10 -4.53
C ALA A 111 20.90 -3.09 -5.70
N GLN A 112 20.07 -3.19 -6.75
CA GLN A 112 20.11 -2.35 -7.96
C GLN A 112 19.08 -1.21 -7.95
N TRP A 113 18.08 -1.23 -7.07
CA TRP A 113 17.14 -0.10 -7.00
C TRP A 113 17.86 1.13 -6.47
N PRO A 114 17.74 2.29 -7.14
CA PRO A 114 18.40 3.48 -6.67
C PRO A 114 17.85 3.91 -5.31
N ALA A 115 18.73 3.98 -4.33
CA ALA A 115 18.39 4.44 -2.99
C ALA A 115 18.34 5.97 -2.96
N LEU A 116 17.14 6.53 -2.76
CA LEU A 116 16.99 7.94 -2.41
C LEU A 116 17.14 8.14 -0.90
N SER A 117 17.59 9.33 -0.50
CA SER A 117 17.46 9.75 0.90
C SER A 117 15.98 9.97 1.24
N MET A 118 15.63 9.90 2.54
CA MET A 118 14.26 10.20 2.99
C MET A 118 13.83 11.62 2.59
N ALA A 119 14.76 12.57 2.61
CA ALA A 119 14.50 13.94 2.18
C ALA A 119 14.11 14.00 0.68
N HIS A 120 14.78 13.25 -0.19
CA HIS A 120 14.45 13.21 -1.62
C HIS A 120 13.15 12.44 -1.89
N TYR A 121 12.87 11.37 -1.13
CA TYR A 121 11.58 10.68 -1.18
C TYR A 121 10.43 11.65 -0.86
N LEU A 122 10.55 12.39 0.24
CA LEU A 122 9.54 13.37 0.65
C LEU A 122 9.44 14.53 -0.34
N GLU A 123 10.56 15.04 -0.87
CA GLU A 123 10.57 16.10 -1.88
C GLU A 123 9.76 15.70 -3.13
N LEU A 124 9.96 14.49 -3.65
CA LEU A 124 9.21 13.97 -4.80
C LEU A 124 7.70 14.03 -4.53
N PHE A 125 7.21 13.40 -3.47
CA PHE A 125 5.77 13.29 -3.24
C PHE A 125 5.13 14.61 -2.79
N THR A 126 5.85 15.46 -2.06
CA THR A 126 5.35 16.79 -1.67
C THR A 126 5.22 17.74 -2.86
N ARG A 127 6.12 17.67 -3.86
CA ARG A 127 5.97 18.41 -5.13
C ARG A 127 4.72 17.98 -5.91
N LEU A 128 4.31 16.71 -5.78
CA LEU A 128 3.05 16.18 -6.32
C LEU A 128 1.81 16.59 -5.51
N GLY A 129 1.98 17.31 -4.40
CA GLY A 129 0.89 17.81 -3.55
C GLY A 129 0.53 16.91 -2.38
N MET A 130 1.32 15.87 -2.11
CA MET A 130 1.11 15.02 -0.94
C MET A 130 1.65 15.68 0.33
N VAL A 131 1.04 15.33 1.47
CA VAL A 131 1.42 15.86 2.79
C VAL A 131 1.88 14.69 3.67
N PRO A 132 3.13 14.71 4.17
CA PRO A 132 3.61 13.66 5.03
C PRO A 132 3.02 13.74 6.43
N PHE A 133 2.86 12.58 7.06
CA PHE A 133 2.58 12.44 8.47
C PHE A 133 3.48 11.38 9.09
N ALA A 134 3.77 11.53 10.37
CA ALA A 134 4.53 10.57 11.16
C ALA A 134 3.95 10.52 12.58
N GLU A 135 2.62 10.55 12.69
CA GLU A 135 1.93 10.41 13.97
C GLU A 135 2.33 9.08 14.59
N VAL A 136 3.07 9.11 15.70
CA VAL A 136 3.59 7.89 16.37
C VAL A 136 3.10 7.76 17.81
N GLU A 137 2.19 8.64 18.23
CA GLU A 137 1.70 8.66 19.62
C GLU A 137 0.82 7.45 19.93
N ALA A 138 0.02 7.01 18.96
CA ALA A 138 -0.84 5.84 19.06
C ALA A 138 -0.82 5.04 17.76
N PHE A 139 -0.86 3.71 17.89
CA PHE A 139 -1.04 2.85 16.74
C PHE A 139 -2.47 2.98 16.22
N ASP A 140 -2.57 3.31 14.93
CA ASP A 140 -3.81 3.44 14.18
C ASP A 140 -3.72 2.55 12.94
N PRO A 141 -4.55 1.50 12.82
CA PRO A 141 -4.47 0.55 11.72
C PRO A 141 -4.88 1.13 10.38
N PHE A 142 -5.54 2.28 10.33
CA PHE A 142 -5.78 3.02 9.09
C PHE A 142 -4.48 3.68 8.62
N LEU A 143 -3.76 4.36 9.51
CA LEU A 143 -2.57 5.15 9.18
C LEU A 143 -1.28 4.34 9.07
N HIS A 144 -1.20 3.21 9.77
CA HIS A 144 0.05 2.52 10.02
C HIS A 144 0.13 1.16 9.32
N GLU A 145 1.34 0.85 8.88
CA GLU A 145 1.76 -0.47 8.42
C GLU A 145 2.78 -1.02 9.41
N ILE A 146 2.54 -2.23 9.94
CA ILE A 146 3.49 -2.90 10.83
C ILE A 146 4.63 -3.51 9.99
N VAL A 147 5.85 -3.03 10.27
CA VAL A 147 7.08 -3.46 9.60
C VAL A 147 7.77 -4.59 10.36
N ASP A 148 7.73 -4.53 11.69
CA ASP A 148 8.36 -5.49 12.59
C ASP A 148 7.64 -5.46 13.95
N VAL A 149 7.59 -6.61 14.62
CA VAL A 149 6.98 -6.76 15.94
C VAL A 149 8.01 -7.24 16.96
N GLU A 150 8.22 -6.43 17.99
CA GLU A 150 8.79 -6.88 19.25
C GLU A 150 7.68 -7.52 20.10
N GLN A 151 7.78 -8.82 20.35
CA GLN A 151 6.79 -9.53 21.15
C GLN A 151 6.92 -9.13 22.63
N ALA A 152 5.85 -8.59 23.20
CA ALA A 152 5.76 -8.33 24.64
C ALA A 152 5.61 -9.63 25.46
N GLU A 153 6.07 -9.60 26.71
CA GLU A 153 5.92 -10.71 27.65
C GLU A 153 4.44 -10.92 28.04
N SER A 154 3.70 -9.83 28.22
CA SER A 154 2.26 -9.88 28.50
C SER A 154 1.48 -10.06 27.20
N PRO A 155 0.67 -11.13 27.04
CA PRO A 155 -0.14 -11.33 25.84
C PRO A 155 -1.16 -10.23 25.58
N ASP A 156 -1.59 -9.52 26.62
CA ASP A 156 -2.58 -8.44 26.58
C ASP A 156 -1.95 -7.04 26.56
N GLU A 157 -0.62 -6.91 26.37
CA GLU A 157 0.01 -5.59 26.21
C GLU A 157 -0.51 -4.94 24.90
N PRO A 158 -1.08 -3.73 24.93
CA PRO A 158 -1.59 -3.08 23.73
C PRO A 158 -0.47 -2.73 22.75
N VAL A 159 -0.81 -2.55 21.48
CA VAL A 159 0.15 -2.15 20.46
C VAL A 159 0.71 -0.77 20.76
N ARG A 160 2.04 -0.67 20.88
CA ARG A 160 2.75 0.58 21.05
C ARG A 160 3.79 0.75 19.94
N ILE A 161 3.77 1.91 19.30
CA ILE A 161 4.80 2.26 18.31
C ILE A 161 6.13 2.49 19.05
N THR A 162 7.18 1.85 18.56
CA THR A 162 8.56 2.01 19.07
C THR A 162 9.40 2.88 18.14
N GLU A 163 9.10 2.88 16.84
CA GLU A 163 9.81 3.64 15.82
C GLU A 163 8.95 3.85 14.58
N ALA A 164 9.06 5.02 13.93
CA ALA A 164 8.63 5.21 12.55
C ALA A 164 9.81 5.00 11.60
N VAL A 165 9.67 4.02 10.71
CA VAL A 165 10.67 3.64 9.71
C VAL A 165 10.56 4.53 8.46
N TRP A 166 9.33 4.87 8.07
CA TRP A 166 9.05 5.86 7.02
C TRP A 166 7.73 6.59 7.32
N PRO A 167 7.58 7.85 6.87
CA PRO A 167 6.35 8.61 7.03
C PRO A 167 5.26 8.09 6.10
N GLY A 168 4.00 8.28 6.51
CA GLY A 168 2.85 8.12 5.63
C GLY A 168 2.60 9.40 4.82
N LEU A 169 1.75 9.29 3.80
CA LEU A 169 1.46 10.36 2.85
C LEU A 169 -0.05 10.48 2.63
N TRP A 170 -0.56 11.70 2.78
CA TRP A 170 -1.92 12.09 2.38
C TRP A 170 -1.90 12.75 1.01
N LEU A 171 -2.94 12.53 0.20
CA LEU A 171 -3.26 13.35 -0.97
C LEU A 171 -4.69 13.88 -0.81
N GLY A 172 -4.84 15.06 -0.21
CA GLY A 172 -6.16 15.50 0.25
C GLY A 172 -6.74 14.51 1.26
N PRO A 173 -8.00 14.02 1.08
CA PRO A 173 -8.60 13.04 1.99
C PRO A 173 -8.13 11.60 1.77
N LEU A 174 -7.38 11.32 0.69
CA LEU A 174 -6.89 9.98 0.36
C LEU A 174 -5.62 9.67 1.14
N LEU A 175 -5.61 8.54 1.85
CA LEU A 175 -4.40 7.94 2.37
C LEU A 175 -3.63 7.29 1.23
N PHE A 176 -2.62 7.99 0.71
CA PHE A 176 -1.83 7.51 -0.41
C PHE A 176 -0.84 6.42 0.02
N SER A 177 -0.17 6.61 1.16
CA SER A 177 0.77 5.64 1.72
C SER A 177 0.72 5.64 3.24
N ARG A 178 0.87 4.47 3.85
CA ARG A 178 0.89 4.29 5.30
C ARG A 178 2.27 4.53 5.87
N ALA A 179 2.32 5.07 7.09
CA ALA A 179 3.56 5.16 7.85
C ALA A 179 4.00 3.75 8.27
N GLY A 180 5.23 3.37 7.92
CA GLY A 180 5.81 2.11 8.35
C GLY A 180 6.32 2.26 9.77
N VAL A 181 5.83 1.42 10.68
CA VAL A 181 6.18 1.46 12.10
C VAL A 181 6.72 0.13 12.60
N ARG A 182 7.67 0.20 13.50
CA ARG A 182 7.99 -0.91 14.41
C ARG A 182 7.09 -0.78 15.63
N VAL A 183 6.60 -1.92 16.11
CA VAL A 183 5.71 -1.95 17.26
C VAL A 183 6.18 -2.95 18.30
N ARG A 184 5.79 -2.70 19.54
CA ARG A 184 5.78 -3.71 20.61
C ARG A 184 4.32 -4.01 20.95
N ALA A 185 3.98 -5.29 21.07
CA ALA A 185 2.61 -5.71 21.35
C ALA A 185 2.57 -7.07 22.03
N GLY A 186 1.51 -7.33 22.79
CA GLY A 186 1.13 -8.65 23.26
C GLY A 186 0.54 -9.50 22.14
N ALA A 187 0.68 -10.82 22.22
CA ALA A 187 0.31 -11.76 21.16
C ALA A 187 -1.20 -11.76 20.85
N HIS A 188 -2.05 -11.30 21.78
CA HIS A 188 -3.48 -11.13 21.52
C HIS A 188 -3.82 -9.90 20.69
N HIS A 189 -2.86 -8.98 20.46
CA HIS A 189 -3.02 -7.78 19.65
C HIS A 189 -2.23 -7.85 18.35
N ALA A 190 -0.95 -8.23 18.40
CA ALA A 190 -0.13 -8.50 17.22
C ALA A 190 0.89 -9.59 17.52
N GLU A 191 0.79 -10.71 16.81
CA GLU A 191 1.65 -11.87 16.96
C GLU A 191 2.88 -11.72 16.05
N ARG A 192 4.07 -11.73 16.66
CA ARG A 192 5.33 -11.73 15.90
C ARG A 192 5.43 -12.97 15.01
N GLY A 193 5.81 -12.78 13.76
CA GLY A 193 5.84 -13.84 12.75
C GLY A 193 4.51 -14.01 12.00
N VAL A 194 3.44 -13.33 12.44
CA VAL A 194 2.17 -13.23 11.71
C VAL A 194 1.97 -11.77 11.27
N ALA A 195 1.86 -10.83 12.21
CA ALA A 195 1.59 -9.42 11.94
C ALA A 195 2.60 -8.73 11.00
N ASP A 196 3.86 -9.16 11.04
CA ASP A 196 4.97 -8.64 10.25
C ASP A 196 5.35 -9.53 9.05
N ARG A 197 4.88 -10.78 8.99
CA ARG A 197 5.28 -11.76 7.96
C ARG A 197 4.15 -12.36 7.12
N SER A 198 2.89 -12.24 7.51
CA SER A 198 1.75 -12.59 6.65
C SER A 198 1.74 -11.75 5.38
N PRO A 199 1.20 -12.24 4.25
CA PRO A 199 1.09 -11.45 3.03
C PRO A 199 0.46 -10.08 3.26
N LEU A 200 1.10 -9.06 2.70
CA LEU A 200 0.62 -7.69 2.69
C LEU A 200 -0.13 -7.42 1.38
N TYR A 201 -1.44 -7.29 1.49
CA TYR A 201 -2.33 -7.09 0.36
C TYR A 201 -2.30 -5.64 -0.15
N TRP A 202 -2.62 -5.44 -1.43
CA TRP A 202 -2.61 -4.15 -2.15
C TRP A 202 -1.22 -3.46 -2.24
N SER A 203 -0.15 -4.11 -1.79
CA SER A 203 1.22 -3.60 -1.88
C SER A 203 1.92 -4.29 -3.04
N PHE A 204 2.71 -3.53 -3.79
CA PHE A 204 3.51 -4.09 -4.87
C PHE A 204 4.75 -4.79 -4.31
N LEU A 205 5.47 -4.12 -3.40
CA LEU A 205 6.78 -4.62 -2.97
C LEU A 205 7.16 -4.25 -1.54
N ARG A 206 7.63 -5.26 -0.79
CA ARG A 206 8.35 -5.13 0.48
C ARG A 206 9.55 -6.07 0.48
N ARG A 207 10.62 -5.69 1.17
CA ARG A 207 11.89 -6.42 1.22
C ARG A 207 11.75 -7.76 1.94
N HIS A 208 11.03 -7.77 3.08
CA HIS A 208 11.03 -8.89 4.05
C HIS A 208 9.67 -9.53 4.27
N ARG A 209 8.68 -9.14 3.47
CA ARG A 209 7.29 -9.52 3.66
C ARG A 209 6.67 -9.88 2.32
N PRO A 210 5.95 -11.01 2.22
CA PRO A 210 5.18 -11.32 1.03
C PRO A 210 4.22 -10.19 0.68
N THR A 211 4.12 -9.87 -0.59
CA THR A 211 3.21 -8.83 -1.10
C THR A 211 2.31 -9.42 -2.18
N ILE A 212 1.04 -9.02 -2.14
CA ILE A 212 0.03 -9.43 -3.11
C ILE A 212 -0.73 -8.20 -3.54
N ASP A 213 -0.73 -7.94 -4.84
CA ASP A 213 -1.63 -7.00 -5.48
C ASP A 213 -2.31 -7.67 -6.67
N GLN A 214 -3.37 -7.03 -7.19
CA GLN A 214 -4.08 -7.53 -8.36
C GLN A 214 -3.29 -7.37 -9.67
N SER A 215 -2.03 -6.93 -9.64
CA SER A 215 -1.18 -6.86 -10.83
C SER A 215 -0.39 -8.15 -11.06
N LEU A 216 -0.29 -9.01 -10.05
CA LEU A 216 0.34 -10.32 -10.16
C LEU A 216 -0.36 -11.20 -11.21
N GLY A 217 0.42 -11.83 -12.10
CA GLY A 217 -0.10 -12.71 -13.16
C GLY A 217 -0.54 -11.99 -14.44
N TRP A 218 -0.55 -10.67 -14.47
CA TRP A 218 -0.87 -9.90 -15.68
C TRP A 218 0.36 -9.67 -16.57
N GLY A 219 0.13 -9.55 -17.88
CA GLY A 219 1.19 -9.17 -18.82
C GLY A 219 1.70 -7.75 -18.58
N HIS A 220 2.92 -7.46 -19.07
CA HIS A 220 3.68 -6.22 -18.82
C HIS A 220 2.90 -4.90 -19.00
N ASN A 221 1.91 -4.85 -19.90
CA ASN A 221 1.09 -3.67 -20.12
C ASN A 221 -0.22 -3.67 -19.32
N SER A 222 -0.76 -4.84 -18.99
CA SER A 222 -2.04 -4.96 -18.29
C SER A 222 -1.89 -4.69 -16.78
N GLN A 223 -0.72 -4.96 -16.21
CA GLN A 223 -0.42 -4.67 -14.78
C GLN A 223 -0.57 -3.19 -14.41
N TRP A 224 -0.50 -2.27 -15.38
CA TRP A 224 -0.64 -0.83 -15.15
C TRP A 224 -2.08 -0.35 -15.14
N ARG A 225 -3.04 -1.26 -15.36
CA ARG A 225 -4.48 -1.03 -15.22
C ARG A 225 -5.02 -1.66 -13.94
N THR A 226 -4.14 -1.94 -12.98
CA THR A 226 -4.52 -2.37 -11.63
C THR A 226 -5.03 -1.16 -10.85
N ASP A 227 -6.14 -1.35 -10.15
CA ASP A 227 -6.73 -0.29 -9.36
C ASP A 227 -5.95 -0.11 -8.05
N LEU A 228 -5.67 1.15 -7.69
CA LEU A 228 -5.17 1.48 -6.36
C LEU A 228 -6.30 1.31 -5.35
N ARG A 229 -5.99 0.71 -4.20
CA ARG A 229 -6.86 0.73 -3.03
C ARG A 229 -7.12 2.16 -2.55
N LEU A 230 -8.38 2.52 -2.40
CA LEU A 230 -8.78 3.86 -1.97
C LEU A 230 -9.26 3.85 -0.51
N ASP A 231 -8.41 4.34 0.38
CA ASP A 231 -8.71 4.56 1.79
C ASP A 231 -8.87 6.08 2.03
N TYR A 232 -10.04 6.53 2.50
CA TYR A 232 -10.32 7.95 2.76
C TYR A 232 -10.57 8.22 4.24
N ARG A 233 -10.14 9.38 4.71
CA ARG A 233 -10.57 9.95 5.99
C ARG A 233 -11.15 11.35 5.74
N THR A 234 -12.41 11.53 6.13
CA THR A 234 -13.14 12.79 5.98
C THR A 234 -13.80 13.17 7.31
N ASP A 235 -14.50 14.31 7.34
CA ASP A 235 -15.31 14.71 8.50
C ASP A 235 -16.46 13.72 8.80
N GLU A 236 -16.83 12.87 7.82
CA GLU A 236 -17.87 11.83 7.96
C GLU A 236 -17.33 10.52 8.52
N GLY A 237 -15.99 10.34 8.54
CA GLY A 237 -15.33 9.17 9.11
C GLY A 237 -14.30 8.55 8.17
N GLU A 238 -13.99 7.28 8.46
CA GLU A 238 -13.07 6.47 7.69
C GLU A 238 -13.82 5.58 6.70
N PHE A 239 -13.24 5.47 5.52
CA PHE A 239 -13.76 4.68 4.42
C PHE A 239 -12.62 3.83 3.88
N VAL A 240 -12.75 2.50 3.93
CA VAL A 240 -11.63 1.59 3.68
C VAL A 240 -11.92 0.72 2.46
N ASN A 241 -11.00 0.72 1.50
CA ASN A 241 -11.08 0.02 0.22
C ASN A 241 -12.36 0.32 -0.59
N MET A 242 -12.66 1.60 -0.79
CA MET A 242 -13.95 2.08 -1.32
C MET A 242 -14.33 1.67 -2.75
N LEU A 243 -13.43 1.02 -3.50
CA LEU A 243 -13.76 0.47 -4.81
C LEU A 243 -14.26 -0.97 -4.75
N ALA A 244 -14.20 -1.61 -3.58
CA ALA A 244 -14.71 -2.95 -3.39
C ALA A 244 -16.25 -2.96 -3.27
N ASP A 245 -16.86 -4.06 -3.73
CA ASP A 245 -18.31 -4.18 -3.83
C ASP A 245 -18.94 -4.93 -2.64
N THR A 246 -18.14 -5.57 -1.77
CA THR A 246 -18.64 -6.45 -0.70
C THR A 246 -18.25 -5.92 0.68
N ASP A 247 -19.19 -5.87 1.62
CA ASP A 247 -18.88 -5.57 3.02
C ASP A 247 -18.10 -6.73 3.65
N ALA A 248 -16.98 -6.45 4.33
CA ALA A 248 -16.17 -7.46 5.02
C ALA A 248 -16.95 -8.26 6.08
N ASP A 249 -18.00 -7.65 6.65
CA ASP A 249 -18.87 -8.30 7.62
C ASP A 249 -20.00 -9.12 6.98
N ALA A 250 -20.20 -9.03 5.66
CA ALA A 250 -21.19 -9.86 4.97
C ALA A 250 -20.74 -11.32 4.88
N ASP A 251 -21.60 -12.25 5.27
CA ASP A 251 -21.36 -13.70 5.15
C ASP A 251 -21.80 -14.27 3.78
N ALA A 252 -22.36 -13.44 2.90
CA ALA A 252 -22.79 -13.86 1.57
C ALA A 252 -21.59 -14.09 0.65
N ASP A 253 -21.63 -15.18 -0.12
CA ASP A 253 -20.70 -15.49 -1.22
C ASP A 253 -19.22 -15.68 -0.84
N LEU A 254 -18.92 -15.99 0.43
CA LEU A 254 -17.59 -16.41 0.86
C LEU A 254 -17.21 -17.78 0.26
N ASP A 255 -16.00 -17.90 -0.28
CA ASP A 255 -15.46 -19.20 -0.67
C ASP A 255 -15.16 -20.08 0.56
N SER A 256 -14.82 -21.36 0.31
CA SER A 256 -14.60 -22.33 1.39
C SER A 256 -13.46 -21.98 2.35
N VAL A 257 -12.44 -21.24 1.90
CA VAL A 257 -11.32 -20.81 2.74
C VAL A 257 -11.72 -19.58 3.55
N ASN A 258 -12.31 -18.59 2.90
CA ASN A 258 -12.74 -17.35 3.53
C ASN A 258 -13.91 -17.52 4.51
N ALA A 259 -14.74 -18.55 4.31
CA ALA A 259 -15.76 -18.97 5.28
C ALA A 259 -15.16 -19.52 6.60
N LEU A 260 -13.87 -19.87 6.62
CA LEU A 260 -13.18 -20.28 7.85
C LEU A 260 -12.63 -19.07 8.64
N LEU A 261 -12.66 -17.86 8.09
CA LEU A 261 -12.31 -16.65 8.80
C LEU A 261 -13.52 -16.09 9.55
N THR A 262 -13.30 -15.64 10.77
CA THR A 262 -14.27 -14.83 11.51
C THR A 262 -14.41 -13.45 10.87
N SER A 263 -15.54 -12.77 11.11
CA SER A 263 -15.74 -11.40 10.60
C SER A 263 -14.67 -10.43 11.11
N ALA A 264 -14.18 -10.61 12.34
CA ALA A 264 -13.08 -9.82 12.88
C ALA A 264 -11.77 -10.03 12.09
N GLU A 265 -11.44 -11.27 11.69
CA GLU A 265 -10.25 -11.55 10.89
C GLU A 265 -10.36 -11.02 9.46
N ARG A 266 -11.57 -11.02 8.87
CA ARG A 266 -11.82 -10.38 7.58
C ARG A 266 -11.66 -8.86 7.67
N ARG A 267 -12.19 -8.25 8.74
CA ARG A 267 -11.95 -6.84 9.05
C ARG A 267 -10.47 -6.55 9.28
N ASP A 268 -9.73 -7.43 9.94
CA ASP A 268 -8.28 -7.27 10.13
C ASP A 268 -7.55 -7.29 8.78
N LEU A 269 -7.87 -8.25 7.90
CA LEU A 269 -7.31 -8.34 6.55
C LEU A 269 -7.55 -7.07 5.74
N VAL A 270 -8.75 -6.50 5.81
CA VAL A 270 -9.05 -5.24 5.11
C VAL A 270 -8.36 -4.08 5.80
N ARG A 271 -8.50 -3.90 7.13
CA ARG A 271 -7.99 -2.70 7.81
C ARG A 271 -6.47 -2.66 7.90
N HIS A 272 -5.83 -3.76 8.31
CA HIS A 272 -4.36 -3.88 8.44
C HIS A 272 -3.67 -4.31 7.16
N ARG A 273 -4.43 -4.71 6.13
CA ARG A 273 -3.91 -5.25 4.87
C ARG A 273 -3.20 -6.59 5.03
N CYS A 274 -3.39 -7.25 6.16
CA CYS A 274 -2.76 -8.51 6.54
C CYS A 274 -3.42 -9.08 7.79
N LEU A 275 -3.06 -10.32 8.16
CA LEU A 275 -3.40 -10.88 9.46
C LEU A 275 -2.48 -10.31 10.53
N LEU A 276 -3.04 -9.99 11.71
CA LEU A 276 -2.24 -9.65 12.89
C LEU A 276 -1.91 -10.85 13.78
N ARG A 277 -2.69 -11.92 13.67
CA ARG A 277 -2.65 -13.08 14.56
C ARG A 277 -2.98 -14.35 13.81
N THR A 278 -2.53 -15.47 14.34
CA THR A 278 -2.94 -16.78 13.86
C THR A 278 -4.47 -16.89 13.87
N PRO A 279 -5.12 -17.22 12.74
CA PRO A 279 -6.58 -17.31 12.69
C PRO A 279 -7.14 -18.36 13.66
N ALA A 280 -8.33 -18.11 14.19
CA ALA A 280 -9.02 -18.98 15.15
C ALA A 280 -9.22 -20.41 14.61
N ASN A 281 -9.45 -20.54 13.30
CA ASN A 281 -9.64 -21.82 12.62
C ASN A 281 -8.37 -22.31 11.88
N ALA A 282 -7.16 -21.89 12.30
CA ALA A 282 -5.90 -22.22 11.62
C ALA A 282 -5.71 -23.72 11.32
N ALA A 283 -6.17 -24.61 12.21
CA ALA A 283 -6.09 -26.06 11.99
C ALA A 283 -6.89 -26.52 10.76
N ARG A 284 -8.08 -25.92 10.52
CA ARG A 284 -8.91 -26.23 9.36
C ARG A 284 -8.40 -25.52 8.11
N LEU A 285 -7.93 -24.28 8.25
CA LEU A 285 -7.27 -23.57 7.16
C LEU A 285 -6.08 -24.37 6.63
N ALA A 286 -5.30 -25.02 7.51
CA ALA A 286 -4.18 -25.88 7.13
C ALA A 286 -4.58 -27.11 6.28
N GLU A 287 -5.86 -27.46 6.20
CA GLU A 287 -6.37 -28.49 5.28
C GLU A 287 -6.45 -27.97 3.82
N HIS A 288 -6.46 -26.65 3.64
CA HIS A 288 -6.45 -25.99 2.34
C HIS A 288 -5.01 -25.63 1.93
N PRO A 289 -4.50 -26.19 0.82
CA PRO A 289 -3.21 -25.77 0.27
C PRO A 289 -3.21 -24.26 0.02
N ASP A 290 -2.07 -23.62 0.29
CA ASP A 290 -1.81 -22.22 -0.05
C ASP A 290 -2.65 -21.14 0.68
N TRP A 291 -3.43 -21.48 1.73
CA TRP A 291 -4.20 -20.47 2.48
C TRP A 291 -3.32 -19.36 3.08
N GLN A 292 -2.07 -19.70 3.46
CA GLN A 292 -1.10 -18.74 3.98
C GLN A 292 -0.50 -17.86 2.89
N ALA A 293 -0.60 -18.29 1.64
CA ALA A 293 -0.11 -17.55 0.50
C ALA A 293 -1.10 -16.46 0.11
N ASP A 294 -2.39 -16.76 -0.01
CA ASP A 294 -3.40 -15.78 -0.46
C ASP A 294 -4.80 -16.10 0.09
N LEU A 295 -5.43 -15.10 0.72
CA LEU A 295 -6.81 -15.12 1.22
C LEU A 295 -7.74 -14.20 0.39
N TYR A 296 -7.18 -13.49 -0.60
CA TYR A 296 -7.89 -12.67 -1.57
C TYR A 296 -8.94 -11.68 -0.99
N PRO A 297 -8.56 -10.74 -0.11
CA PRO A 297 -9.49 -9.80 0.52
C PRO A 297 -9.89 -8.62 -0.38
N PHE A 298 -9.56 -8.66 -1.67
CA PHE A 298 -9.59 -7.47 -2.54
C PHE A 298 -10.99 -6.91 -2.78
N ASP A 299 -12.01 -7.76 -2.75
CA ASP A 299 -13.39 -7.40 -3.02
C ASP A 299 -14.15 -6.96 -1.75
N TRP A 300 -13.45 -6.87 -0.61
CA TRP A 300 -14.02 -6.46 0.67
C TRP A 300 -13.70 -4.99 1.03
N GLN A 301 -14.71 -4.27 1.51
CA GLN A 301 -14.62 -2.92 2.07
C GLN A 301 -15.07 -2.89 3.53
N ILE A 302 -14.69 -1.84 4.25
CA ILE A 302 -15.28 -1.49 5.56
C ILE A 302 -16.00 -0.15 5.39
N PRO A 303 -17.34 -0.12 5.39
CA PRO A 303 -18.09 1.13 5.25
C PRO A 303 -17.97 1.99 6.51
N SER A 304 -18.13 3.31 6.35
CA SER A 304 -18.16 4.24 7.48
C SER A 304 -19.27 3.85 8.47
N GLY A 305 -18.91 3.64 9.73
CA GLY A 305 -19.86 3.27 10.79
C GLY A 305 -19.98 1.78 11.10
N GLY A 306 -19.14 0.92 10.51
CA GLY A 306 -18.93 -0.44 11.01
C GLY A 306 -18.32 -0.40 12.41
N ALA A 307 -19.07 -0.88 13.41
CA ALA A 307 -18.71 -0.77 14.83
C ALA A 307 -17.36 -1.45 15.17
N GLU A 308 -16.51 -0.74 15.91
CA GLU A 308 -15.46 -1.33 16.75
C GLU A 308 -16.09 -2.09 17.93
#